data_AF-A0A6V7H7R0-F1
#
_entry.id   AF-A0A6V7H7R0-F1
#
_cell.length_a   1.000
_cell.length_b   1.000
_cell.length_c   1.000
_cell.angle_alpha   90.00
_cell.angle_beta   90.00
_cell.angle_gamma   90.00
#
_symmetry.space_group_name_H-M   'P 1'
#
loop_
_entity.id
_entity.type
_entity.pdbx_description
1 polymer ?
#
loop_
_entity_poly.entity_id
_entity_poly.type
_entity_poly.pdbx_seq_one_letter_code
_entity_poly.pdbx_strand_id
1 'polypeptide(L)'
;MNRSITTLFFVLCVLCVAKQSECYKILAIIATPSYSHQIPFRRLWLELHNRGHEILLVTTDPIPNINSTNFTQIDVSQSYKIFRALNLIEMKLNGDSWLQIIENYGIPITLDCAENVFNNTEFKKVYAPDSDAKFDILLTEYQYGPAIVGLAHRFNVPIIGLTSSGLNTLNEYILGGLVLPSHESTWEMENHTGSNLPFLKRLWNFVTLWRHLYIFYNQMLPINQRQAEKYLGPLPPLIDIMKNT
;
A
#
# COMPACT_ATOMS: atom_id res chain seq x y z
N MET A 1 22.01 -1.43 -50.12
CA MET A 1 21.34 -2.27 -49.11
C MET A 1 21.99 -2.15 -47.72
N ASN A 2 23.31 -2.38 -47.57
CA ASN A 2 23.97 -2.42 -46.24
C ASN A 2 23.89 -1.13 -45.40
N ARG A 3 23.99 0.07 -46.00
CA ARG A 3 23.91 1.34 -45.24
C ARG A 3 22.55 1.55 -44.55
N SER A 4 21.45 1.13 -45.19
CA SER A 4 20.10 1.26 -44.64
C SER A 4 19.86 0.33 -43.44
N ILE A 5 20.45 -0.87 -43.46
CA ILE A 5 20.39 -1.83 -42.35
C ILE A 5 21.19 -1.32 -41.15
N THR A 6 22.39 -0.76 -41.36
CA THR A 6 23.21 -0.19 -40.28
C THR A 6 22.52 1.02 -39.63
N THR A 7 21.92 1.92 -40.42
CA THR A 7 21.16 3.06 -39.87
C THR A 7 19.94 2.59 -39.08
N LEU A 8 19.18 1.61 -39.59
CA LEU A 8 18.04 1.05 -38.87
C LEU A 8 18.46 0.41 -37.55
N PHE A 9 19.54 -0.38 -37.54
CA PHE A 9 20.08 -0.99 -36.33
C PHE A 9 20.52 0.06 -35.30
N PHE A 10 21.23 1.11 -35.74
CA PHE A 10 21.63 2.21 -34.87
C PHE A 10 20.43 2.94 -34.26
N VAL A 11 19.40 3.24 -35.06
CA VAL A 11 18.16 3.87 -34.55
C VAL A 11 17.45 2.97 -33.53
N LEU A 12 17.37 1.66 -33.79
CA LEU A 12 16.80 0.71 -32.82
C LEU A 12 17.61 0.68 -31.52
N CYS A 13 18.94 0.66 -31.58
CA CYS A 13 19.78 0.73 -30.39
C CYS A 13 19.56 2.03 -29.60
N VAL A 14 19.48 3.18 -30.28
CA VAL A 14 19.20 4.47 -29.62
C VAL A 14 17.83 4.47 -28.96
N LEU A 15 16.80 3.94 -29.62
CA LEU A 15 15.46 3.82 -29.04
C LEU A 15 15.42 2.86 -27.83
N CYS A 16 16.15 1.75 -27.88
CA CYS A 16 16.27 0.82 -26.75
C CYS A 16 16.95 1.46 -25.55
N VAL A 17 17.99 2.27 -25.76
CA VAL A 17 18.69 3.01 -24.70
C VAL A 17 17.83 4.15 -24.17
N ALA A 18 17.15 4.90 -25.05
CA ALA A 18 16.25 5.98 -24.67
C ALA A 18 15.09 5.49 -23.79
N LYS A 19 14.53 4.32 -24.11
CA LYS A 19 13.49 3.67 -23.29
C LYS A 19 13.98 3.29 -21.89
N GLN A 20 15.25 2.93 -21.73
CA GLN A 20 15.85 2.66 -20.42
C GLN A 20 16.14 3.93 -19.61
N SER A 21 16.02 5.11 -20.23
CA SER A 21 16.22 6.42 -19.60
C SER A 21 14.90 7.13 -19.29
N GLU A 22 13.76 6.43 -19.33
CA GLU A 22 12.45 7.02 -19.00
C GLU A 22 12.39 7.40 -17.52
N CYS A 23 12.27 8.70 -17.25
CA CYS A 23 12.10 9.25 -15.92
C CYS A 23 10.62 9.39 -15.57
N TYR A 24 10.08 8.40 -14.88
CA TYR A 24 8.72 8.41 -14.33
C TYR A 24 8.54 9.44 -13.20
N LYS A 25 7.34 10.00 -13.11
CA LYS A 25 6.82 10.75 -11.97
C LYS A 25 5.98 9.83 -11.09
N ILE A 26 6.52 9.52 -9.92
CA ILE A 26 6.02 8.47 -9.01
C ILE A 26 5.30 9.12 -7.84
N LEU A 27 4.05 8.71 -7.60
CA LEU A 27 3.38 8.97 -6.34
C LEU A 27 3.62 7.77 -5.42
N ALA A 28 4.35 7.97 -4.33
CA ALA A 28 4.60 6.95 -3.32
C ALA A 28 3.86 7.29 -2.03
N ILE A 29 3.05 6.38 -1.49
CA ILE A 29 2.26 6.62 -0.27
C ILE A 29 2.39 5.44 0.68
N ILE A 30 3.07 5.67 1.81
CA ILE A 30 3.15 4.75 2.94
C ILE A 30 2.60 5.48 4.17
N ALA A 31 1.30 5.34 4.39
CA ALA A 31 0.58 6.07 5.43
C ALA A 31 0.67 5.41 6.83
N THR A 32 1.20 4.18 6.93
CA THR A 32 1.24 3.45 8.19
C THR A 32 2.23 4.11 9.17
N PRO A 33 1.78 4.55 10.36
CA PRO A 33 2.59 5.26 11.35
C PRO A 33 3.45 4.30 12.18
N SER A 34 4.38 3.63 11.49
CA SER A 34 5.39 2.80 12.12
C SER A 34 6.66 2.78 11.27
N TYR A 35 7.81 3.04 11.90
CA TYR A 35 9.11 3.05 11.24
C TYR A 35 9.41 1.75 10.47
N SER A 36 8.93 0.60 10.96
CA SER A 36 9.10 -0.69 10.30
C SER A 36 8.39 -0.80 8.95
N HIS A 37 7.36 0.00 8.71
CA HIS A 37 6.66 0.08 7.43
C HIS A 37 7.37 1.01 6.44
N GLN A 38 8.32 1.83 6.91
CA GLN A 38 8.98 2.86 6.11
C GLN A 38 10.39 2.43 5.69
N ILE A 39 11.15 1.88 6.65
CA ILE A 39 12.56 1.53 6.43
C ILE A 39 12.80 0.52 5.29
N PRO A 40 11.94 -0.48 5.02
CA PRO A 40 12.16 -1.42 3.91
C PRO A 40 12.16 -0.74 2.54
N PHE A 41 11.35 0.31 2.37
CA PHE A 41 11.19 1.01 1.09
C PHE A 41 12.14 2.19 0.92
N ARG A 42 12.85 2.62 1.98
CA ARG A 42 13.77 3.76 1.90
C ARG A 42 14.82 3.62 0.80
N ARG A 43 15.45 2.44 0.67
CA ARG A 43 16.41 2.20 -0.42
C ARG A 43 15.75 2.25 -1.80
N LEU A 44 14.53 1.74 -1.93
CA LEU A 44 13.77 1.80 -3.18
C LEU A 44 13.59 3.26 -3.63
N TRP A 45 13.14 4.14 -2.73
CA TRP A 45 12.97 5.57 -3.02
C TRP A 45 14.26 6.25 -3.46
N LEU A 46 15.36 6.01 -2.74
CA LEU A 46 16.64 6.61 -3.04
C LEU A 46 17.21 6.13 -4.38
N GLU A 47 17.08 4.84 -4.68
CA GLU A 47 17.56 4.27 -5.95
C GLU A 47 16.70 4.67 -7.14
N LEU A 48 15.38 4.81 -6.97
CA LEU A 48 14.52 5.38 -8.00
C LEU A 48 14.88 6.85 -8.25
N HIS A 49 15.07 7.63 -7.18
CA HIS A 49 15.51 9.01 -7.30
C HIS A 49 16.87 9.14 -8.01
N ASN A 50 17.85 8.30 -7.64
CA ASN A 50 19.18 8.27 -8.24
C ASN A 50 19.17 7.91 -9.74
N ARG A 51 18.15 7.17 -10.20
CA ARG A 51 17.92 6.86 -11.62
C ARG A 51 17.20 7.99 -12.39
N GLY A 52 16.88 9.10 -11.74
CA GLY A 52 16.28 10.27 -12.37
C GLY A 52 14.76 10.36 -12.28
N HIS A 53 14.10 9.42 -11.58
CA HIS A 53 12.66 9.49 -11.35
C HIS A 53 12.30 10.67 -10.42
N GLU A 54 11.19 11.34 -10.73
CA GLU A 54 10.58 12.32 -9.83
C GLU A 54 9.71 11.57 -8.82
N ILE A 55 9.86 11.85 -7.54
CA ILE A 55 9.10 11.16 -6.49
C ILE A 55 8.40 12.17 -5.60
N LEU A 56 7.10 11.99 -5.45
CA LEU A 56 6.32 12.57 -4.37
C LEU A 56 6.04 11.47 -3.34
N LEU A 57 6.73 11.52 -2.21
CA LEU A 57 6.57 10.55 -1.12
C LEU A 57 5.69 11.13 -0.01
N VAL A 58 4.51 10.55 0.19
CA VAL A 58 3.67 10.80 1.37
C VAL A 58 4.01 9.74 2.42
N THR A 59 4.57 10.16 3.55
CA THR A 59 5.14 9.24 4.55
C THR A 59 5.00 9.76 5.97
N THR A 60 4.93 8.85 6.93
CA THR A 60 4.99 9.19 8.36
C THR A 60 6.41 9.40 8.87
N ASP A 61 7.43 9.02 8.10
CA ASP A 61 8.85 9.07 8.50
C ASP A 61 9.69 9.67 7.36
N PRO A 62 9.67 11.01 7.18
CA PRO A 62 10.47 11.67 6.17
C PRO A 62 11.97 11.32 6.28
N ILE A 63 12.59 11.06 5.14
CA ILE A 63 14.02 10.81 5.02
C ILE A 63 14.76 12.12 5.28
N PRO A 64 15.63 12.20 6.30
CA PRO A 64 16.38 13.41 6.60
C PRO A 64 17.42 13.70 5.51
N ASN A 65 17.78 14.97 5.37
CA ASN A 65 18.84 15.45 4.48
C ASN A 65 18.59 15.22 2.98
N ILE A 66 17.35 15.09 2.53
CA ILE A 66 17.03 15.16 1.10
C ILE A 66 16.77 16.62 0.71
N ASN A 67 17.62 17.15 -0.16
CA ASN A 67 17.48 18.48 -0.74
C ASN A 67 17.50 18.35 -2.26
N SER A 68 16.35 18.02 -2.84
CA SER A 68 16.20 17.78 -4.28
C SER A 68 14.81 18.19 -4.74
N THR A 69 14.73 18.91 -5.87
CA THR A 69 13.45 19.30 -6.47
C THR A 69 12.67 18.11 -7.01
N ASN A 70 13.35 17.01 -7.32
CA ASN A 70 12.74 15.80 -7.89
C ASN A 70 12.44 14.74 -6.82
N PHE A 71 12.59 15.08 -5.53
CA PHE A 71 12.23 14.21 -4.41
C PHE A 71 11.52 15.01 -3.32
N THR A 72 10.20 15.13 -3.45
CA THR A 72 9.35 15.85 -2.50
C THR A 72 8.79 14.89 -1.47
N GLN A 73 8.76 15.30 -0.20
CA GLN A 73 8.21 14.51 0.89
C GLN A 73 7.08 15.28 1.56
N ILE A 74 5.91 14.64 1.73
CA ILE A 74 4.79 15.15 2.50
C ILE A 74 4.74 14.36 3.80
N ASP A 75 4.93 15.08 4.90
CA ASP A 75 4.92 14.53 6.26
C ASP A 75 3.49 14.34 6.75
N VAL A 76 3.13 13.08 7.01
CA VAL A 76 1.88 12.65 7.65
C VAL A 76 2.14 11.95 8.98
N SER A 77 3.23 12.28 9.68
CA SER A 77 3.59 11.72 10.99
C SER A 77 2.55 11.95 12.09
N GLN A 78 1.55 12.81 11.89
CA GLN A 78 0.47 13.03 12.86
C GLN A 78 -0.30 11.75 13.23
N SER A 79 -0.40 10.77 12.31
CA SER A 79 -1.03 9.47 12.58
C SER A 79 -0.33 8.65 13.67
N TYR A 80 0.93 8.97 14.02
CA TYR A 80 1.57 8.36 15.19
C TYR A 80 0.82 8.66 16.49
N LYS A 81 0.04 9.74 16.60
CA LYS A 81 -0.70 10.06 17.83
C LYS A 81 -1.69 8.96 18.21
N ILE A 82 -2.48 8.50 17.24
CA ILE A 82 -3.47 7.43 17.45
C ILE A 82 -2.78 6.09 17.60
N PHE A 83 -1.76 5.82 16.79
CA PHE A 83 -1.03 4.55 16.89
C PHE A 83 -0.32 4.40 18.24
N ARG A 84 0.28 5.47 18.78
CA ARG A 84 0.90 5.47 20.12
C ARG A 84 -0.11 5.39 21.26
N ALA A 85 -1.36 5.78 21.04
CA ALA A 85 -2.43 5.57 22.02
C ALA A 85 -2.81 4.07 22.13
N LEU A 86 -2.46 3.26 21.13
CA LEU A 86 -2.62 1.81 21.17
C LEU A 86 -1.37 1.16 21.76
N ASN A 87 -1.49 0.57 22.94
CA ASN A 87 -0.42 -0.20 23.53
C ASN A 87 -0.42 -1.64 23.01
N LEU A 88 0.05 -1.84 21.77
CA LEU A 88 0.09 -3.15 21.11
C LEU A 88 0.84 -4.21 21.94
N ILE A 89 1.85 -3.79 22.70
CA ILE A 89 2.62 -4.66 23.59
C ILE A 89 1.73 -5.16 24.72
N GLU A 90 1.02 -4.27 25.41
CA GLU A 90 0.09 -4.63 26.48
C GLU A 90 -1.04 -5.52 25.97
N MET A 91 -1.62 -5.23 24.81
CA MET A 91 -2.63 -6.08 24.17
C MET A 91 -2.09 -7.51 23.93
N LYS A 92 -0.87 -7.62 23.40
CA LYS A 92 -0.22 -8.92 23.20
C LYS A 92 0.06 -9.64 24.52
N LEU A 93 0.51 -8.92 25.55
CA LEU A 93 0.73 -9.47 26.89
C LEU A 93 -0.58 -9.92 27.56
N ASN A 94 -1.70 -9.27 27.24
CA ASN A 94 -3.05 -9.63 27.69
C ASN A 94 -3.67 -10.80 26.91
N GLY A 95 -2.99 -11.29 25.87
CA GLY A 95 -3.40 -12.47 25.09
C GLY A 95 -4.18 -12.17 23.82
N ASP A 96 -4.23 -10.91 23.36
CA ASP A 96 -4.91 -10.57 22.10
C ASP A 96 -4.13 -11.12 20.89
N SER A 97 -4.79 -11.99 20.13
CA SER A 97 -4.28 -12.47 18.83
C SER A 97 -4.21 -11.33 17.81
N TRP A 98 -3.37 -11.47 16.78
CA TRP A 98 -3.23 -10.46 15.73
C TRP A 98 -4.58 -10.10 15.08
N LEU A 99 -5.38 -11.11 14.74
CA LEU A 99 -6.69 -10.90 14.13
C LEU A 99 -7.68 -10.17 15.05
N GLN A 100 -7.64 -10.42 16.37
CA GLN A 100 -8.47 -9.67 17.32
C GLN A 100 -8.09 -8.18 17.38
N ILE A 101 -6.79 -7.87 17.35
CA ILE A 101 -6.31 -6.49 17.31
C ILE A 101 -6.82 -5.79 16.04
N ILE A 102 -6.69 -6.45 14.87
CA ILE A 102 -7.17 -5.89 13.60
C ILE A 102 -8.69 -5.71 13.59
N GLU A 103 -9.45 -6.65 14.16
CA GLU A 103 -10.91 -6.51 14.24
C GLU A 103 -11.35 -5.37 15.15
N ASN A 104 -10.70 -5.21 16.31
CA ASN A 104 -11.09 -4.21 17.29
C ASN A 104 -10.60 -2.79 16.94
N TYR A 105 -9.43 -2.67 16.28
CA TYR A 105 -8.76 -1.38 16.07
C TYR A 105 -8.42 -1.08 14.61
N GLY A 106 -8.56 -2.03 13.69
CA GLY A 106 -8.19 -1.84 12.28
C GLY A 106 -9.02 -0.76 11.58
N ILE A 107 -10.34 -0.68 11.83
CA ILE A 107 -11.20 0.37 11.25
C ILE A 107 -10.72 1.77 11.68
N PRO A 108 -10.66 2.11 12.99
CA PRO A 108 -10.28 3.46 13.39
C PRO A 108 -8.86 3.82 12.96
N ILE A 109 -7.91 2.88 12.98
CA ILE A 109 -6.52 3.13 12.52
C ILE A 109 -6.50 3.45 11.02
N THR A 110 -7.12 2.59 10.21
CA THR A 110 -7.07 2.75 8.74
C THR A 110 -7.80 4.02 8.29
N LEU A 111 -8.93 4.34 8.93
CA LEU A 111 -9.65 5.60 8.68
C LEU A 111 -8.81 6.82 9.05
N ASP A 112 -8.18 6.84 10.22
CA ASP A 112 -7.34 7.95 10.65
C ASP A 112 -6.14 8.15 9.72
N CYS A 113 -5.44 7.07 9.35
CA CYS A 113 -4.30 7.15 8.45
C CYS A 113 -4.71 7.74 7.09
N ALA A 114 -5.85 7.28 6.54
CA ALA A 114 -6.39 7.84 5.30
C ALA A 114 -6.81 9.31 5.47
N GLU A 115 -7.50 9.65 6.56
CA GLU A 115 -7.94 11.02 6.85
C GLU A 115 -6.77 11.99 6.99
N ASN A 116 -5.71 11.58 7.67
CA ASN A 116 -4.51 12.39 7.83
C ASN A 116 -3.82 12.62 6.48
N VAL A 117 -3.76 11.62 5.59
CA VAL A 117 -3.27 11.80 4.22
C VAL A 117 -4.16 12.77 3.43
N PHE A 118 -5.46 12.52 3.35
CA PHE A 118 -6.36 13.33 2.53
C PHE A 118 -6.57 14.75 3.07
N ASN A 119 -6.56 14.94 4.39
CA ASN A 119 -6.68 16.27 5.00
C ASN A 119 -5.36 17.05 5.05
N ASN A 120 -4.22 16.43 4.71
CA ASN A 120 -2.95 17.14 4.66
C ASN A 120 -3.03 18.30 3.66
N THR A 121 -2.72 19.51 4.11
CA THR A 121 -2.92 20.74 3.31
C THR A 121 -2.09 20.76 2.03
N GLU A 122 -0.89 20.17 2.04
CA GLU A 122 -0.04 20.09 0.86
C GLU A 122 -0.53 18.99 -0.08
N PHE A 123 -0.89 17.81 0.45
CA PHE A 123 -1.38 16.73 -0.40
C PHE A 123 -2.74 17.03 -1.03
N LYS A 124 -3.60 17.78 -0.33
CA LYS A 124 -4.89 18.21 -0.87
C LYS A 124 -4.75 19.01 -2.16
N LYS A 125 -3.72 19.85 -2.28
CA LYS A 125 -3.42 20.60 -3.52
C LYS A 125 -2.99 19.67 -4.67
N VAL A 126 -2.48 18.48 -4.36
CA VAL A 126 -2.02 17.50 -5.35
C VAL A 126 -3.20 16.72 -5.93
N TYR A 127 -4.14 16.26 -5.11
CA TYR A 127 -5.23 15.41 -5.59
C TYR A 127 -6.54 16.17 -5.87
N ALA A 128 -6.67 17.44 -5.49
CA ALA A 128 -7.90 18.23 -5.71
C ALA A 128 -8.37 18.16 -7.17
N PRO A 129 -9.69 18.20 -7.46
CA PRO A 129 -10.21 18.04 -8.82
C PRO A 129 -9.66 19.03 -9.85
N ASP A 130 -9.31 20.24 -9.42
CA ASP A 130 -8.72 21.33 -10.19
C ASP A 130 -7.17 21.27 -10.27
N SER A 131 -6.55 20.27 -9.67
CA SER A 131 -5.10 20.09 -9.72
C SER A 131 -4.65 19.45 -11.03
N ASP A 132 -3.66 20.10 -11.66
CA ASP A 132 -2.98 19.62 -12.87
C ASP A 132 -1.89 18.57 -12.59
N ALA A 133 -1.71 18.15 -11.33
CA ALA A 133 -0.73 17.13 -10.98
C ALA A 133 -0.97 15.83 -11.76
N LYS A 134 0.10 15.34 -12.40
CA LYS A 134 0.13 14.06 -13.12
C LYS A 134 1.15 13.15 -12.47
N PHE A 135 0.89 11.86 -12.53
CA PHE A 135 1.79 10.80 -12.14
C PHE A 135 1.72 9.71 -13.21
N ASP A 136 2.75 8.90 -13.28
CA ASP A 136 2.79 7.75 -14.17
C ASP A 136 2.42 6.46 -13.44
N ILE A 137 2.58 6.43 -12.11
CA ILE A 137 2.37 5.24 -11.29
C ILE A 137 2.12 5.59 -9.81
N LEU A 138 1.28 4.80 -9.13
CA LEU A 138 1.08 4.84 -7.68
C LEU A 138 1.77 3.65 -7.02
N LEU A 139 2.72 3.91 -6.12
CA LEU A 139 3.33 2.90 -5.24
C LEU A 139 2.73 3.08 -3.85
N THR A 140 2.00 2.09 -3.34
CA THR A 140 1.35 2.23 -2.03
C THR A 140 1.32 0.92 -1.26
N GLU A 141 1.28 1.04 0.07
CA GLU A 141 1.30 -0.12 0.95
C GLU A 141 -0.02 -0.91 0.89
N TYR A 142 0.09 -2.20 0.58
CA TYR A 142 -1.01 -3.17 0.60
C TYR A 142 -1.15 -3.72 2.02
N GLN A 143 -1.86 -2.97 2.86
CA GLN A 143 -2.26 -3.35 4.23
C GLN A 143 -3.80 -3.42 4.32
N TYR A 144 -4.40 -3.25 5.50
CA TYR A 144 -5.84 -3.42 5.75
C TYR A 144 -6.71 -2.20 5.39
N GLY A 145 -6.13 -1.08 4.92
CA GLY A 145 -6.84 0.18 4.68
C GLY A 145 -6.80 0.63 3.22
N PRO A 146 -7.68 0.14 2.34
CA PRO A 146 -7.56 0.37 0.90
C PRO A 146 -7.95 1.77 0.42
N ALA A 147 -8.39 2.70 1.27
CA ALA A 147 -8.88 4.02 0.83
C ALA A 147 -7.86 4.78 -0.07
N ILE A 148 -6.56 4.63 0.19
CA ILE A 148 -5.48 5.26 -0.58
C ILE A 148 -5.45 4.79 -2.04
N VAL A 149 -5.85 3.55 -2.34
CA VAL A 149 -5.80 3.00 -3.71
C VAL A 149 -6.75 3.73 -4.66
N GLY A 150 -7.77 4.44 -4.14
CA GLY A 150 -8.65 5.30 -4.94
C GLY A 150 -7.90 6.39 -5.71
N LEU A 151 -6.70 6.78 -5.25
CA LEU A 151 -5.86 7.74 -5.96
C LEU A 151 -5.40 7.25 -7.33
N ALA A 152 -5.28 5.93 -7.52
CA ALA A 152 -4.98 5.36 -8.83
C ALA A 152 -6.05 5.71 -9.87
N HIS A 153 -7.32 5.67 -9.46
CA HIS A 153 -8.42 6.11 -10.31
C HIS A 153 -8.39 7.63 -10.53
N ARG A 154 -8.14 8.42 -9.48
CA ARG A 154 -8.03 9.88 -9.57
C ARG A 154 -6.95 10.33 -10.56
N PHE A 155 -5.81 9.64 -10.61
CA PHE A 155 -4.72 9.98 -11.52
C PHE A 155 -4.71 9.16 -12.82
N ASN A 156 -5.60 8.15 -12.93
CA ASN A 156 -5.65 7.20 -14.03
C ASN A 156 -4.30 6.52 -14.28
N VAL A 157 -3.73 5.94 -13.22
CA VAL A 157 -2.41 5.29 -13.22
C VAL A 157 -2.47 3.85 -12.71
N PRO A 158 -1.56 2.96 -13.14
CA PRO A 158 -1.40 1.65 -12.53
C PRO A 158 -0.91 1.76 -11.07
N ILE A 159 -1.13 0.69 -10.31
CA ILE A 159 -0.69 0.56 -8.93
C ILE A 159 0.44 -0.46 -8.85
N ILE A 160 1.42 -0.23 -7.99
CA ILE A 160 2.28 -1.28 -7.45
C ILE A 160 2.04 -1.36 -5.94
N GLY A 161 1.53 -2.51 -5.51
CA GLY A 161 1.32 -2.81 -4.10
C GLY A 161 2.63 -3.17 -3.41
N LEU A 162 2.93 -2.49 -2.30
CA LEU A 162 4.11 -2.74 -1.49
C LEU A 162 3.72 -3.39 -0.16
N THR A 163 4.51 -4.34 0.33
CA THR A 163 4.32 -4.91 1.66
C THR A 163 5.63 -4.89 2.44
N SER A 164 5.57 -4.41 3.67
CA SER A 164 6.70 -4.36 4.62
C SER A 164 6.83 -5.66 5.43
N SER A 165 5.88 -6.58 5.24
CA SER A 165 5.80 -7.90 5.86
C SER A 165 5.39 -8.96 4.82
N GLY A 166 5.01 -10.16 5.24
CA GLY A 166 4.37 -11.12 4.34
C GLY A 166 3.02 -10.60 3.83
N LEU A 167 2.60 -11.01 2.63
CA LEU A 167 1.27 -10.66 2.15
C LEU A 167 0.22 -11.21 3.13
N ASN A 168 -0.70 -10.37 3.58
CA ASN A 168 -1.80 -10.82 4.43
C ASN A 168 -2.84 -11.59 3.59
N THR A 169 -3.60 -12.46 4.24
CA THR A 169 -4.60 -13.34 3.61
C THR A 169 -5.61 -12.55 2.79
N LEU A 170 -5.95 -11.35 3.24
CA LEU A 170 -6.85 -10.49 2.51
C LEU A 170 -6.28 -10.13 1.13
N ASN A 171 -5.07 -9.59 1.10
CA ASN A 171 -4.44 -9.15 -0.14
C ASN A 171 -4.10 -10.33 -1.03
N GLU A 172 -3.69 -11.46 -0.45
CA GLU A 172 -3.54 -12.74 -1.14
C GLU A 172 -4.86 -13.12 -1.85
N TYR A 173 -5.99 -13.06 -1.15
CA TYR A 173 -7.30 -13.42 -1.70
C TYR A 173 -7.79 -12.43 -2.78
N ILE A 174 -7.55 -11.12 -2.60
CA ILE A 174 -7.88 -10.11 -3.63
C ILE A 174 -7.11 -10.37 -4.93
N LEU A 175 -5.84 -10.76 -4.83
CA LEU A 175 -4.97 -11.08 -5.97
C LEU A 175 -5.21 -12.47 -6.56
N GLY A 176 -6.24 -13.21 -6.08
CA GLY A 176 -6.59 -14.53 -6.58
C GLY A 176 -5.76 -15.68 -6.00
N GLY A 177 -5.00 -15.42 -4.93
CA GLY A 177 -4.24 -16.41 -4.18
C GLY A 177 -5.12 -17.29 -3.28
N LEU A 178 -4.49 -18.31 -2.68
CA LEU A 178 -5.18 -19.30 -1.85
C LEU A 178 -5.29 -18.83 -0.40
N VAL A 179 -6.48 -18.98 0.18
CA VAL A 179 -6.67 -18.82 1.63
C VAL A 179 -6.25 -20.12 2.32
N LEU A 180 -5.15 -20.09 3.06
CA LEU A 180 -4.53 -21.28 3.68
C LEU A 180 -4.48 -21.19 5.23
N PRO A 181 -5.60 -21.33 5.95
CA PRO A 181 -5.70 -20.97 7.38
C PRO A 181 -4.75 -21.66 8.36
N SER A 182 -4.17 -22.80 7.97
CA SER A 182 -3.25 -23.58 8.81
C SER A 182 -1.84 -23.67 8.26
N HIS A 183 -1.57 -23.06 7.11
CA HIS A 183 -0.26 -23.08 6.49
C HIS A 183 0.69 -22.07 7.17
N GLU A 184 1.96 -22.42 7.30
CA GLU A 184 2.97 -21.60 8.01
C GLU A 184 3.21 -20.24 7.34
N SER A 185 2.85 -20.08 6.07
CA SER A 185 2.90 -18.79 5.37
C SER A 185 1.84 -17.80 5.85
N THR A 186 0.77 -18.25 6.49
CA THR A 186 -0.31 -17.40 7.00
C THR A 186 0.07 -16.86 8.36
N TRP A 187 1.03 -15.93 8.37
CA TRP A 187 1.62 -15.35 9.57
C TRP A 187 0.60 -14.69 10.51
N GLU A 188 -0.54 -14.23 10.00
CA GLU A 188 -1.64 -13.62 10.78
C GLU A 188 -2.27 -14.61 11.78
N MET A 189 -2.13 -15.91 11.52
CA MET A 189 -2.61 -16.98 12.40
C MET A 189 -1.59 -17.36 13.48
N GLU A 190 -0.45 -16.66 13.55
CA GLU A 190 0.55 -16.77 14.61
C GLU A 190 1.01 -18.23 14.84
N ASN A 191 1.09 -18.66 16.10
CA ASN A 191 1.50 -20.02 16.47
C ASN A 191 0.41 -21.09 16.24
N HIS A 192 -0.69 -20.74 15.56
CA HIS A 192 -1.78 -21.68 15.25
C HIS A 192 -1.61 -22.38 13.91
N THR A 193 -0.49 -22.19 13.22
CA THR A 193 -0.17 -22.81 11.91
C THR A 193 0.80 -23.99 12.07
N GLY A 194 0.94 -24.81 11.02
CA GLY A 194 1.91 -25.92 10.98
C GLY A 194 1.41 -27.17 10.28
N SER A 195 2.34 -28.06 9.94
CA SER A 195 2.07 -29.30 9.21
C SER A 195 1.33 -30.38 10.00
N ASN A 196 1.42 -30.39 11.34
CA ASN A 196 0.92 -31.48 12.20
C ASN A 196 -0.23 -31.06 13.14
N LEU A 197 -1.15 -30.24 12.67
CA LEU A 197 -2.29 -29.80 13.47
C LEU A 197 -3.44 -30.81 13.48
N PRO A 198 -4.10 -31.08 14.64
CA PRO A 198 -5.32 -31.88 14.68
C PRO A 198 -6.44 -31.29 13.81
N PHE A 199 -7.36 -32.14 13.33
CA PHE A 199 -8.47 -31.71 12.47
C PHE A 199 -9.28 -30.55 13.06
N LEU A 200 -9.64 -30.62 14.34
CA LEU A 200 -10.44 -29.56 14.99
C LEU A 200 -9.69 -28.22 15.05
N LYS A 201 -8.36 -28.23 15.18
CA LYS A 201 -7.57 -27.00 15.14
C LYS A 201 -7.56 -26.40 13.73
N ARG A 202 -7.44 -27.23 12.69
CA ARG A 202 -7.54 -26.78 11.29
C ARG A 202 -8.93 -26.23 10.96
N LEU A 203 -9.99 -26.86 11.46
CA LEU A 203 -11.36 -26.38 11.31
C LEU A 203 -11.56 -25.03 12.03
N TRP A 204 -11.03 -24.90 13.25
CA TRP A 204 -11.09 -23.63 13.98
C TRP A 204 -10.34 -22.52 13.23
N ASN A 205 -9.13 -22.81 12.73
CA ASN A 205 -8.38 -21.85 11.91
C ASN A 205 -9.17 -21.42 10.66
N PHE A 206 -9.80 -22.37 9.97
CA PHE A 206 -10.65 -22.10 8.82
C PHE A 206 -11.78 -21.14 9.19
N VAL A 207 -12.54 -21.44 10.24
CA VAL A 207 -13.64 -20.57 10.69
C VAL A 207 -13.12 -19.19 11.09
N THR A 208 -12.02 -19.12 11.83
CA THR A 208 -11.41 -17.85 12.27
C THR A 208 -11.01 -16.98 11.09
N LEU A 209 -10.28 -17.52 10.12
CA LEU A 209 -9.77 -16.74 9.00
C LEU A 209 -10.87 -16.34 8.01
N TRP A 210 -11.83 -17.24 7.73
CA TRP A 210 -12.97 -16.90 6.87
C TRP A 210 -13.93 -15.91 7.52
N ARG A 211 -14.09 -15.95 8.86
CA ARG A 211 -14.80 -14.91 9.59
C ARG A 211 -14.09 -13.55 9.44
N HIS A 212 -12.77 -13.54 9.52
CA HIS A 212 -11.99 -12.32 9.34
C HIS A 212 -12.14 -11.73 7.93
N LEU A 213 -12.05 -12.58 6.90
CA LEU A 213 -12.34 -12.19 5.51
C LEU A 213 -13.76 -11.66 5.35
N TYR A 214 -14.75 -12.32 5.96
CA TYR A 214 -16.14 -11.86 5.93
C TYR A 214 -16.29 -10.46 6.55
N ILE A 215 -15.71 -10.21 7.72
CA ILE A 215 -15.73 -8.91 8.38
C ILE A 215 -15.08 -7.85 7.48
N PHE A 216 -13.93 -8.18 6.90
CA PHE A 216 -13.25 -7.26 6.00
C PHE A 216 -14.12 -6.86 4.80
N TYR A 217 -14.66 -7.84 4.07
CA TYR A 217 -15.45 -7.60 2.87
C TYR A 217 -16.75 -6.86 3.14
N ASN A 218 -17.40 -7.12 4.28
CA ASN A 218 -18.72 -6.57 4.58
C ASN A 218 -18.67 -5.31 5.45
N GLN A 219 -17.54 -5.01 6.10
CA GLN A 219 -17.39 -3.84 6.97
C GLN A 219 -16.24 -2.94 6.51
N MET A 220 -15.00 -3.44 6.50
CA MET A 220 -13.82 -2.63 6.21
C MET A 220 -13.83 -2.05 4.80
N LEU A 221 -14.13 -2.86 3.77
CA LEU A 221 -14.15 -2.40 2.37
C LEU A 221 -15.20 -1.30 2.13
N PRO A 222 -16.48 -1.48 2.50
CA PRO A 222 -17.50 -0.43 2.34
C PRO A 222 -17.20 0.85 3.12
N ILE A 223 -16.53 0.73 4.28
CA ILE A 223 -16.10 1.89 5.07
C ILE A 223 -14.97 2.63 4.35
N ASN A 224 -13.96 1.91 3.86
CA ASN A 224 -12.85 2.51 3.11
C ASN A 224 -13.30 3.08 1.76
N GLN A 225 -14.26 2.46 1.08
CA GLN A 225 -14.89 3.00 -0.14
C GLN A 225 -15.49 4.38 0.14
N ARG A 226 -16.35 4.47 1.16
CA ARG A 226 -16.97 5.75 1.56
C ARG A 226 -15.93 6.79 1.97
N GLN A 227 -14.87 6.37 2.65
CA GLN A 227 -13.78 7.27 3.02
C GLN A 227 -13.05 7.81 1.79
N ALA A 228 -12.73 6.97 0.81
CA ALA A 228 -12.10 7.42 -0.42
C ALA A 228 -13.03 8.36 -1.23
N GLU A 229 -14.31 7.99 -1.35
CA GLU A 229 -15.29 8.77 -2.12
C GLU A 229 -15.59 10.14 -1.51
N LYS A 230 -15.53 10.26 -0.17
CA LYS A 230 -15.61 11.55 0.54
C LYS A 230 -14.58 12.56 0.04
N TYR A 231 -13.41 12.11 -0.41
CA TYR A 231 -12.30 12.97 -0.86
C TYR A 231 -12.14 13.03 -2.37
N LEU A 232 -12.44 11.95 -3.07
CA LEU A 232 -12.14 11.79 -4.51
C LEU A 232 -13.40 11.85 -5.39
N GLY A 233 -14.60 11.92 -4.79
CA GLY A 233 -15.87 11.76 -5.51
C GLY A 233 -16.18 10.29 -5.80
N PRO A 234 -17.20 9.98 -6.63
CA PRO A 234 -17.58 8.61 -6.95
C PRO A 234 -16.42 7.80 -7.53
N LEU A 235 -16.22 6.56 -7.05
CA LEU A 235 -15.17 5.66 -7.50
C LEU A 235 -15.75 4.31 -7.93
N PRO A 236 -15.07 3.55 -8.82
CA PRO A 236 -15.36 2.12 -8.92
C PRO A 236 -15.07 1.41 -7.58
N PRO A 237 -15.53 0.16 -7.40
CA PRO A 237 -15.22 -0.59 -6.19
C PRO A 237 -13.71 -0.64 -5.95
N LEU A 238 -13.25 -0.27 -4.75
CA LEU A 238 -11.82 -0.26 -4.40
C LEU A 238 -11.17 -1.63 -4.64
N ILE A 239 -11.91 -2.72 -4.46
CA ILE A 239 -11.43 -4.07 -4.74
C ILE A 239 -11.07 -4.28 -6.22
N ASP A 240 -11.81 -3.67 -7.15
CA ASP A 240 -11.53 -3.79 -8.58
C ASP A 240 -10.28 -2.98 -8.94
N ILE A 241 -10.08 -1.83 -8.28
CA ILE A 241 -8.84 -1.07 -8.39
C ILE A 241 -7.67 -1.90 -7.86
N MET A 242 -7.81 -2.53 -6.69
CA MET A 242 -6.76 -3.37 -6.09
C MET A 242 -6.43 -4.60 -6.95
N LYS A 243 -7.40 -5.20 -7.63
CA LYS A 243 -7.17 -6.34 -8.54
C LYS A 243 -6.35 -5.99 -9.78
N ASN A 244 -6.26 -4.70 -10.13
CA ASN A 244 -5.48 -4.20 -11.26
C ASN A 244 -4.07 -3.74 -10.84
N THR A 245 -3.47 -4.40 -9.84
CA THR A 245 -2.04 -4.27 -9.51
C THR A 245 -1.16 -5.11 -10.43
#